data_AF-A0A6A3JS45-F1
#
_entry.id   AF-A0A6A3JS45-F1
#
_cell.length_a   1.000
_cell.length_b   1.000
_cell.length_c   1.000
_cell.angle_alpha   90.00
_cell.angle_beta   90.00
_cell.angle_gamma   90.00
#
_symmetry.space_group_name_H-M   'P 1'
#
loop_
_entity.id
_entity.type
_entity.pdbx_description
1 polymer ?
#
loop_
_entity_poly.entity_id
_entity_poly.type
_entity_poly.pdbx_seq_one_letter_code
_entity_poly.pdbx_strand_id
1 'polypeptide(L)'
;MPGKVKPLKSPSQFVDLGPWSFALWWFIILAVHLITFGYHTVYAMFYFALQETYMYQTFEYFGIGMVAKDHHVIASVNALMAALHGLCILLMVGGSIWQRELAFLPWRLEDGSYASIASGRGSSKTASEMNAEDKNGSRLMSAKLHTVRMYSKIWGRQGVLGVNEGNFHAILVIREIIETGFQTQQAYRMSWYLPRWLLNRFYLVLLVLNCWSSMFVYSLLFKKNEARRRFACLLCDCILDLVSCMGVPLIVVLSYVGEYNPNTTGFDMERWYDEQWSARVLNEFQIVLVTSWADLISRTVFSFGLISTTSSLKELLRRAPGGSKRRIACAADSARIPDKPRHSEANGPTLDGIIGAHQQDKPVKVGAGRYAETGVQSRGGRIMLHLAHFLFGVWGVVVLGLHIEASLQPELPQCTLQVHPWAVTQPACYLAVLDCNRLDITGRIDEVKAKWSEFDSSSVVTLVMRHCPAIEVPDTIGEFHRLTGIKVYNSIIASWEGSAAINNSNHPDFKFLFLVRVNMTDGLLPAGLHSNDFPSKLYDIELCYTNLRELPNDLDSTCGAVSLYGV
;
A
#
# COMPACT_ATOMS: atom_id res chain seq x y z
N MET A 1 -17.84 55.08 -24.12
CA MET A 1 -17.03 53.84 -24.15
C MET A 1 -17.55 52.89 -23.08
N PRO A 2 -18.20 51.76 -23.41
CA PRO A 2 -18.56 50.76 -22.41
C PRO A 2 -17.42 49.75 -22.26
N GLY A 3 -17.02 49.50 -21.02
CA GLY A 3 -15.96 48.59 -20.66
C GLY A 3 -16.30 47.14 -21.02
N LYS A 4 -15.36 46.45 -21.66
CA LYS A 4 -15.41 45.00 -21.89
C LYS A 4 -15.49 44.27 -20.55
N VAL A 5 -16.67 43.74 -20.22
CA VAL A 5 -16.81 42.68 -19.21
C VAL A 5 -16.04 41.47 -19.75
N LYS A 6 -14.91 41.14 -19.12
CA LYS A 6 -14.22 39.87 -19.38
C LYS A 6 -15.13 38.75 -18.88
N PRO A 7 -15.48 37.75 -19.71
CA PRO A 7 -16.23 36.59 -19.23
C PRO A 7 -15.41 35.87 -18.17
N LEU A 8 -16.05 35.55 -17.04
CA LEU A 8 -15.49 34.73 -15.99
C LEU A 8 -15.16 33.37 -16.61
N LYS A 9 -13.86 33.05 -16.72
CA LYS A 9 -13.38 31.78 -17.26
C LYS A 9 -13.98 30.66 -16.40
N SER A 10 -14.75 29.75 -16.99
CA SER A 10 -15.14 28.51 -16.32
C SER A 10 -13.89 27.78 -15.84
N PRO A 11 -13.95 27.11 -14.67
CA PRO A 11 -12.80 26.37 -14.18
C PRO A 11 -12.46 25.26 -15.18
N SER A 12 -11.16 25.16 -15.52
CA SER A 12 -10.71 24.13 -16.44
C SER A 12 -10.92 22.75 -15.82
N GLN A 13 -11.76 21.93 -16.45
CA GLN A 13 -12.00 20.55 -16.03
C GLN A 13 -10.81 19.62 -16.30
N PHE A 14 -9.86 20.05 -17.14
CA PHE A 14 -8.70 19.28 -17.58
C PHE A 14 -7.38 20.00 -17.29
N VAL A 15 -6.30 19.23 -17.21
CA VAL A 15 -4.92 19.73 -17.19
C VAL A 15 -4.38 19.70 -18.62
N ASP A 16 -4.39 20.84 -19.28
CA ASP A 16 -3.82 20.99 -20.63
C ASP A 16 -2.29 20.95 -20.56
N LEU A 17 -1.68 19.98 -21.24
CA LEU A 17 -0.23 19.77 -21.30
C LEU A 17 0.33 20.07 -22.69
N GLY A 18 1.53 20.65 -22.73
CA GLY A 18 2.32 20.71 -23.97
C GLY A 18 2.72 19.31 -24.45
N PRO A 19 3.11 19.12 -25.74
CA PRO A 19 3.41 17.81 -26.31
C PRO A 19 4.46 17.01 -25.52
N TRP A 20 5.55 17.66 -25.10
CA TRP A 20 6.61 17.03 -24.30
C TRP A 20 6.14 16.61 -22.92
N SER A 21 5.35 17.44 -22.25
CA SER A 21 4.83 17.12 -20.91
C SER A 21 3.80 16.00 -20.97
N PHE A 22 2.96 15.98 -22.00
CA PHE A 22 2.04 14.86 -22.24
C PHE A 22 2.80 13.55 -22.48
N ALA A 23 3.86 13.58 -23.30
CA ALA A 23 4.71 12.41 -23.53
C ALA A 23 5.38 11.92 -22.24
N LEU A 24 5.92 12.83 -21.42
CA LEU A 24 6.51 12.50 -20.13
C LEU A 24 5.50 11.77 -19.22
N TRP A 25 4.29 12.32 -19.07
CA TRP A 25 3.25 11.67 -18.26
C TRP A 25 2.79 10.34 -18.82
N TRP A 26 2.78 10.18 -20.14
CA TRP A 26 2.53 8.89 -20.78
C TRP A 26 3.57 7.85 -20.35
N PHE A 27 4.86 8.20 -20.38
CA PHE A 27 5.93 7.31 -19.93
C PHE A 27 5.88 7.04 -18.43
N ILE A 28 5.59 8.04 -17.59
CA ILE A 28 5.47 7.86 -16.14
C ILE A 28 4.36 6.85 -15.82
N ILE A 29 3.18 7.03 -16.40
CA ILE A 29 2.04 6.14 -16.14
C ILE A 29 2.29 4.73 -16.69
N LEU A 30 2.95 4.62 -17.85
CA LEU A 30 3.41 3.33 -18.37
C LEU A 30 4.40 2.65 -17.42
N ALA A 31 5.38 3.41 -16.90
CA ALA A 31 6.39 2.91 -15.97
C ALA A 31 5.76 2.38 -14.68
N VAL A 32 4.78 3.09 -14.12
CA VAL A 32 4.01 2.59 -12.95
C VAL A 32 3.42 1.22 -13.25
N HIS A 33 2.69 1.06 -14.36
CA HIS A 33 2.12 -0.24 -14.70
C HIS A 33 3.16 -1.32 -15.00
N LEU A 34 4.29 -0.98 -15.64
CA LEU A 34 5.38 -1.93 -15.91
C LEU A 34 6.04 -2.43 -14.62
N ILE A 35 6.33 -1.53 -13.68
CA ILE A 35 6.91 -1.87 -12.39
C ILE A 35 5.96 -2.78 -11.61
N THR A 36 4.68 -2.41 -11.53
CA THR A 36 3.67 -3.22 -10.83
C THR A 36 3.44 -4.57 -11.50
N PHE A 37 3.39 -4.62 -12.84
CA PHE A 37 3.31 -5.86 -13.61
C PHE A 37 4.49 -6.79 -13.31
N GLY A 38 5.73 -6.25 -13.38
CA GLY A 38 6.94 -7.00 -13.11
C GLY A 38 6.99 -7.53 -11.67
N TYR A 39 6.67 -6.67 -10.70
CA TYR A 39 6.61 -7.04 -9.29
C TYR A 39 5.64 -8.21 -9.05
N HIS A 40 4.38 -8.08 -9.46
CA HIS A 40 3.40 -9.16 -9.24
C HIS A 40 3.74 -10.43 -10.01
N THR A 41 4.36 -10.33 -11.19
CA THR A 41 4.82 -11.50 -11.95
C THR A 41 5.92 -12.24 -11.18
N VAL A 42 6.94 -11.51 -10.72
CA VAL A 42 8.03 -12.08 -9.90
C VAL A 42 7.48 -12.65 -8.60
N TYR A 43 6.57 -11.95 -7.93
CA TYR A 43 5.97 -12.40 -6.68
C TYR A 43 5.10 -13.66 -6.85
N ALA A 44 4.37 -13.77 -7.97
CA ALA A 44 3.62 -14.98 -8.31
C ALA A 44 4.55 -16.17 -8.60
N MET A 45 5.62 -15.96 -9.38
CA MET A 45 6.63 -17.00 -9.62
C MET A 45 7.33 -17.43 -8.33
N PHE A 46 7.66 -16.46 -7.48
CA PHE A 46 8.27 -16.68 -6.17
C PHE A 46 7.40 -17.60 -5.32
N TYR A 47 6.12 -17.27 -5.09
CA TYR A 47 5.22 -18.12 -4.29
C TYR A 47 4.91 -19.47 -4.96
N PHE A 48 5.00 -19.56 -6.28
CA PHE A 48 4.84 -20.84 -6.97
C PHE A 48 6.02 -21.80 -6.72
N ALA A 49 7.24 -21.27 -6.59
CA ALA A 49 8.46 -22.05 -6.36
C ALA A 49 8.88 -22.14 -4.89
N LEU A 50 8.36 -21.27 -4.02
CA LEU A 50 8.84 -21.08 -2.64
C LEU A 50 8.87 -22.38 -1.83
N GLN A 51 7.82 -23.19 -1.90
CA GLN A 51 7.70 -24.44 -1.12
C GLN A 51 8.88 -25.42 -1.34
N GLU A 52 9.49 -25.41 -2.51
CA GLU A 52 10.60 -26.32 -2.87
C GLU A 52 11.98 -25.77 -2.47
N THR A 53 12.03 -24.61 -1.82
CA THR A 53 13.29 -23.93 -1.47
C THR A 53 13.68 -24.18 -0.02
N TYR A 54 14.98 -24.22 0.25
CA TYR A 54 15.53 -24.22 1.61
C TYR A 54 15.04 -23.00 2.41
N MET A 55 14.88 -21.87 1.73
CA MET A 55 14.38 -20.64 2.35
C MET A 55 12.96 -20.82 2.93
N TYR A 56 12.07 -21.59 2.28
CA TYR A 56 10.77 -21.91 2.87
C TYR A 56 10.90 -22.74 4.13
N GLN A 57 11.75 -23.77 4.11
CA GLN A 57 12.00 -24.61 5.30
C GLN A 57 12.46 -23.75 6.48
N THR A 58 13.35 -22.79 6.24
CA THR A 58 13.79 -21.86 7.30
C THR A 58 12.67 -20.93 7.77
N PHE A 59 11.88 -20.36 6.87
CA PHE A 59 10.77 -19.49 7.28
C PHE A 59 9.66 -20.25 7.99
N GLU A 60 9.34 -21.48 7.57
CA GLU A 60 8.41 -22.36 8.26
C GLU A 60 8.91 -22.69 9.67
N TYR A 61 10.20 -23.03 9.78
CA TYR A 61 10.87 -23.26 11.06
C TYR A 61 10.70 -22.04 11.99
N PHE A 62 10.99 -20.83 11.53
CA PHE A 62 10.81 -19.62 12.34
C PHE A 62 9.36 -19.12 12.43
N GLY A 63 8.41 -19.70 11.67
CA GLY A 63 6.99 -19.32 11.68
C GLY A 63 6.72 -17.99 10.99
N ILE A 64 7.50 -17.67 9.96
CA ILE A 64 7.36 -16.45 9.17
C ILE A 64 6.57 -16.73 7.90
N GLY A 65 5.53 -15.92 7.66
CA GLY A 65 4.70 -16.03 6.47
C GLY A 65 3.61 -17.10 6.56
N MET A 66 2.77 -17.16 5.52
CA MET A 66 1.73 -18.17 5.40
C MET A 66 2.29 -19.55 5.06
N VAL A 67 1.58 -20.60 5.49
CA VAL A 67 1.92 -22.01 5.25
C VAL A 67 1.81 -22.40 3.76
N ALA A 68 2.57 -23.42 3.34
CA ALA A 68 2.67 -23.87 1.95
C ALA A 68 1.32 -24.06 1.23
N LYS A 69 0.31 -24.62 1.92
CA LYS A 69 -1.02 -24.87 1.33
C LYS A 69 -1.68 -23.61 0.72
N ASP A 70 -1.33 -22.44 1.23
CA ASP A 70 -1.93 -21.17 0.81
C ASP A 70 -1.09 -20.46 -0.27
N HIS A 71 0.13 -20.93 -0.56
CA HIS A 71 1.06 -20.30 -1.50
C HIS A 71 0.51 -20.21 -2.92
N HIS A 72 -0.15 -21.27 -3.41
CA HIS A 72 -0.77 -21.25 -4.74
C HIS A 72 -1.91 -20.23 -4.86
N VAL A 73 -2.65 -19.97 -3.77
CA VAL A 73 -3.68 -18.94 -3.75
C VAL A 73 -3.03 -17.56 -3.84
N ILE A 74 -1.98 -17.32 -3.04
CA ILE A 74 -1.21 -16.07 -3.07
C ILE A 74 -0.62 -15.84 -4.48
N ALA A 75 -0.03 -16.87 -5.08
CA ALA A 75 0.51 -16.81 -6.43
C ALA A 75 -0.57 -16.47 -7.47
N SER A 76 -1.75 -17.10 -7.36
CA SER A 76 -2.87 -16.86 -8.27
C SER A 76 -3.42 -15.43 -8.18
N VAL A 77 -3.54 -14.88 -6.97
CA VAL A 77 -3.96 -13.48 -6.77
C VAL A 77 -2.95 -12.52 -7.40
N ASN A 78 -1.65 -12.75 -7.20
CA ASN A 78 -0.62 -11.92 -7.81
C ASN A 78 -0.57 -12.07 -9.34
N ALA A 79 -0.76 -13.28 -9.88
CA ALA A 79 -0.86 -13.50 -11.32
C ALA A 79 -2.05 -12.76 -11.93
N LEU A 80 -3.19 -12.71 -11.23
CA LEU A 80 -4.34 -11.91 -11.63
C LEU A 80 -4.02 -10.41 -11.64
N MET A 81 -3.36 -9.90 -10.59
CA MET A 81 -2.96 -8.48 -10.54
C MET A 81 -1.99 -8.14 -11.67
N ALA A 82 -1.01 -9.01 -11.94
CA ALA A 82 -0.14 -8.88 -13.09
C ALA A 82 -0.94 -8.83 -14.40
N ALA A 83 -1.90 -9.73 -14.62
CA ALA A 83 -2.73 -9.73 -15.83
C ALA A 83 -3.51 -8.40 -16.01
N LEU A 84 -4.05 -7.83 -14.94
CA LEU A 84 -4.77 -6.55 -14.98
C LEU A 84 -3.85 -5.38 -15.35
N HIS A 85 -2.67 -5.29 -14.74
CA HIS A 85 -1.68 -4.27 -15.10
C HIS A 85 -1.13 -4.48 -16.52
N GLY A 86 -0.93 -5.72 -16.95
CA GLY A 86 -0.58 -6.11 -18.31
C GLY A 86 -1.63 -5.64 -19.32
N LEU A 87 -2.91 -5.79 -19.01
CA LEU A 87 -4.00 -5.25 -19.83
C LEU A 87 -3.90 -3.72 -19.97
N CYS A 88 -3.62 -2.99 -18.88
CA CYS A 88 -3.41 -1.53 -18.95
C CYS A 88 -2.24 -1.15 -19.87
N ILE A 89 -1.12 -1.89 -19.81
CA ILE A 89 0.04 -1.69 -20.69
C ILE A 89 -0.35 -1.92 -22.15
N LEU A 90 -1.03 -3.03 -22.44
CA LEU A 90 -1.49 -3.37 -23.79
C LEU A 90 -2.45 -2.31 -24.35
N LEU A 91 -3.36 -1.77 -23.54
CA LEU A 91 -4.27 -0.71 -23.95
C LEU A 91 -3.53 0.60 -24.28
N MET A 92 -2.54 0.98 -23.48
CA MET A 92 -1.74 2.20 -23.71
C MET A 92 -0.84 2.07 -24.94
N VAL A 93 -0.05 0.99 -25.01
CA VAL A 93 0.91 0.76 -26.10
C VAL A 93 0.16 0.46 -27.40
N GLY A 94 -0.79 -0.48 -27.37
CA GLY A 94 -1.60 -0.83 -28.54
C GLY A 94 -2.44 0.34 -29.04
N GLY A 95 -3.01 1.15 -28.13
CA GLY A 95 -3.72 2.36 -28.50
C GLY A 95 -2.83 3.41 -29.16
N SER A 96 -1.60 3.57 -28.67
CA SER A 96 -0.63 4.51 -29.24
C SER A 96 -0.14 4.07 -30.62
N ILE A 97 0.13 2.77 -30.80
CA ILE A 97 0.51 2.20 -32.11
C ILE A 97 -0.62 2.37 -33.12
N TRP A 98 -1.86 2.04 -32.72
CA TRP A 98 -3.02 2.12 -33.60
C TRP A 98 -3.29 3.55 -34.07
N GLN A 99 -3.18 4.52 -33.16
CA GLN A 99 -3.44 5.93 -33.47
C GLN A 99 -2.23 6.64 -34.08
N ARG A 100 -1.06 5.99 -34.12
CA ARG A 100 0.25 6.56 -34.52
C ARG A 100 0.60 7.84 -33.76
N GLU A 101 0.04 8.01 -32.57
CA GLU A 101 0.25 9.11 -31.65
C GLU A 101 0.16 8.58 -30.22
N LEU A 102 0.86 9.20 -29.26
CA LEU A 102 0.76 8.79 -27.86
C LEU A 102 -0.68 8.95 -27.36
N ALA A 103 -1.27 7.85 -26.93
CA ALA A 103 -2.64 7.77 -26.44
C ALA A 103 -2.70 6.85 -25.22
N PHE A 104 -3.55 7.22 -24.25
CA PHE A 104 -3.77 6.40 -23.06
C PHE A 104 -4.72 5.23 -23.32
N LEU A 105 -5.59 5.34 -24.34
CA LEU A 105 -6.60 4.36 -24.71
C LEU A 105 -6.67 4.20 -26.23
N PRO A 106 -7.06 3.02 -26.74
CA PRO A 106 -7.16 2.77 -28.18
C PRO A 106 -8.27 3.56 -28.91
N TRP A 107 -9.17 4.20 -28.17
CA TRP A 107 -10.28 4.98 -28.70
C TRP A 107 -10.21 6.45 -28.28
N ARG A 108 -10.57 7.37 -29.19
CA ARG A 108 -10.81 8.78 -28.83
C ARG A 108 -12.15 8.85 -28.11
N LEU A 109 -12.16 9.25 -26.83
CA LEU A 109 -13.39 9.78 -26.23
C LEU A 109 -13.62 11.16 -26.87
N GLU A 110 -14.51 11.23 -27.87
CA GLU A 110 -14.94 12.53 -28.37
C GLU A 110 -15.71 13.29 -27.29
N ASP A 111 -15.37 14.57 -27.15
CA ASP A 111 -15.99 15.53 -26.24
C ASP A 111 -17.50 15.62 -26.52
N GLY A 112 -18.32 15.15 -25.58
CA GLY A 112 -19.67 15.66 -25.34
C GLY A 112 -20.64 15.74 -26.53
N SER A 113 -21.12 14.60 -27.04
CA SER A 113 -22.48 14.53 -27.61
C SER A 113 -23.10 13.15 -27.36
N TYR A 114 -23.54 12.89 -26.13
CA TYR A 114 -24.63 11.95 -25.91
C TYR A 114 -25.95 12.62 -26.31
N ALA A 115 -26.11 12.89 -27.61
CA ALA A 115 -27.39 13.23 -28.19
C ALA A 115 -27.88 12.02 -28.98
N SER A 116 -28.86 11.33 -28.38
CA SER A 116 -29.86 10.50 -29.06
C SER A 116 -29.37 9.62 -30.22
N ILE A 117 -28.97 8.38 -29.91
CA ILE A 117 -29.30 7.25 -30.79
C ILE A 117 -30.54 6.56 -30.18
N ALA A 118 -31.61 7.34 -30.13
CA ALA A 118 -32.96 6.81 -30.17
C ALA A 118 -33.50 7.16 -31.56
N SER A 119 -34.16 6.17 -32.18
CA SER A 119 -34.82 6.21 -33.49
C SER A 119 -33.91 5.98 -34.71
N GLY A 120 -34.01 4.75 -35.22
CA GLY A 120 -33.51 4.32 -36.51
C GLY A 120 -34.06 2.95 -36.85
N ARG A 121 -35.36 2.70 -36.58
CA ARG A 121 -36.06 1.50 -37.03
C ARG A 121 -36.36 1.66 -38.52
N GLY A 122 -35.31 1.61 -39.34
CA GLY A 122 -35.39 1.54 -40.79
C GLY A 122 -35.49 0.08 -41.21
N SER A 123 -36.71 -0.36 -41.49
CA SER A 123 -36.95 -1.60 -42.22
C SER A 123 -36.45 -1.44 -43.66
N SER A 124 -35.46 -2.23 -44.07
CA SER A 124 -35.54 -2.88 -45.38
C SER A 124 -34.54 -4.03 -45.48
N LYS A 125 -35.09 -5.19 -45.83
CA LYS A 125 -34.38 -6.40 -46.20
C LYS A 125 -33.74 -6.19 -47.57
N THR A 126 -32.47 -6.49 -47.71
CA THR A 126 -31.94 -7.14 -48.92
C THR A 126 -30.62 -7.79 -48.56
N ALA A 127 -30.64 -9.12 -48.51
CA ALA A 127 -29.47 -9.95 -48.33
C ALA A 127 -28.71 -10.01 -49.66
N SER A 128 -27.44 -9.62 -49.66
CA SER A 128 -26.46 -10.13 -50.62
C SER A 128 -25.06 -9.99 -50.03
N GLU A 129 -24.40 -11.15 -49.89
CA GLU A 129 -22.95 -11.39 -49.86
C GLU A 129 -22.09 -10.48 -48.96
N MET A 130 -21.93 -10.87 -47.68
CA MET A 130 -20.82 -10.42 -46.84
C MET A 130 -19.59 -11.31 -47.07
N ASN A 131 -18.52 -10.71 -47.59
CA ASN A 131 -17.19 -11.32 -47.73
C ASN A 131 -16.61 -11.73 -46.37
N ALA A 132 -15.71 -12.73 -46.38
CA ALA A 132 -15.07 -13.26 -45.17
C ALA A 132 -14.22 -12.22 -44.40
N GLU A 133 -13.73 -11.18 -45.07
CA GLU A 133 -13.01 -10.05 -44.43
C GLU A 133 -13.92 -9.16 -43.57
N ASP A 134 -15.19 -8.98 -43.96
CA ASP A 134 -16.19 -8.20 -43.22
C ASP A 134 -16.68 -8.92 -41.96
N LYS A 135 -16.60 -10.26 -41.93
CA LYS A 135 -16.85 -11.07 -40.72
C LYS A 135 -15.79 -10.87 -39.65
N ASN A 136 -14.53 -10.70 -40.05
CA ASN A 136 -13.44 -10.38 -39.12
C ASN A 136 -13.53 -8.91 -38.66
N GLY A 137 -13.86 -7.98 -39.55
CA GLY A 137 -14.12 -6.58 -39.22
C GLY A 137 -15.27 -6.39 -38.22
N SER A 138 -16.40 -7.07 -38.43
CA SER A 138 -17.57 -7.01 -37.54
C SER A 138 -17.34 -7.69 -36.19
N ARG A 139 -16.59 -8.80 -36.13
CA ARG A 139 -16.18 -9.44 -34.86
C ARG A 139 -15.18 -8.59 -34.08
N LEU A 140 -14.19 -8.01 -34.75
CA LEU A 140 -13.23 -7.08 -34.14
C LEU A 140 -13.94 -5.80 -33.64
N MET A 141 -14.88 -5.26 -34.40
CA MET A 141 -15.67 -4.10 -34.00
C MET A 141 -16.63 -4.42 -32.84
N SER A 142 -17.26 -5.61 -32.84
CA SER A 142 -18.10 -6.10 -31.74
C SER A 142 -17.29 -6.32 -30.46
N ALA A 143 -16.12 -6.97 -30.55
CA ALA A 143 -15.19 -7.15 -29.44
C ALA A 143 -14.63 -5.81 -28.91
N LYS A 144 -14.31 -4.88 -29.81
CA LYS A 144 -13.92 -3.50 -29.47
C LYS A 144 -15.06 -2.77 -28.77
N LEU A 145 -16.30 -2.88 -29.24
CA LEU A 145 -17.45 -2.23 -28.63
C LEU A 145 -17.80 -2.83 -27.26
N HIS A 146 -17.61 -4.14 -27.08
CA HIS A 146 -17.83 -4.84 -25.81
C HIS A 146 -16.75 -4.47 -24.79
N THR A 147 -15.47 -4.44 -25.18
CA THR A 147 -14.37 -4.02 -24.31
C THR A 147 -14.45 -2.55 -23.96
N VAL A 148 -14.81 -1.67 -24.91
CA VAL A 148 -15.09 -0.24 -24.65
C VAL A 148 -16.25 -0.08 -23.67
N ARG A 149 -17.35 -0.83 -23.82
CA ARG A 149 -18.49 -0.78 -22.89
C ARG A 149 -18.15 -1.30 -21.50
N MET A 150 -17.39 -2.39 -21.40
CA MET A 150 -16.96 -2.92 -20.10
C MET A 150 -16.00 -1.96 -19.41
N TYR A 151 -15.01 -1.45 -20.14
CA TYR A 151 -14.08 -0.45 -19.64
C TYR A 151 -14.81 0.83 -19.23
N SER A 152 -15.75 1.35 -20.03
CA SER A 152 -16.48 2.57 -19.72
C SER A 152 -17.46 2.40 -18.54
N LYS A 153 -18.04 1.22 -18.36
CA LYS A 153 -18.95 0.90 -17.23
C LYS A 153 -18.21 0.71 -15.91
N ILE A 154 -16.96 0.24 -15.93
CA ILE A 154 -16.19 -0.02 -14.71
C ILE A 154 -15.28 1.18 -14.39
N TRP A 155 -14.64 1.73 -15.41
CA TRP A 155 -13.51 2.68 -15.29
C TRP A 155 -13.68 4.01 -16.04
N GLY A 156 -14.79 4.20 -16.76
CA GLY A 156 -15.06 5.47 -17.44
C GLY A 156 -15.65 6.51 -16.49
N ARG A 157 -15.64 7.78 -16.91
CA ARG A 157 -16.24 8.94 -16.23
C ARG A 157 -17.69 8.76 -15.68
N GLN A 158 -18.48 7.82 -16.20
CA GLN A 158 -19.84 7.43 -15.74
C GLN A 158 -19.93 5.96 -15.27
N GLY A 159 -18.80 5.31 -15.00
CA GLY A 159 -18.76 3.94 -14.49
C GLY A 159 -18.97 3.85 -12.98
N VAL A 160 -19.00 2.64 -12.43
CA VAL A 160 -19.17 2.37 -10.98
C VAL A 160 -18.09 3.04 -10.12
N LEU A 161 -16.90 3.28 -10.70
CA LEU A 161 -15.79 4.03 -10.09
C LEU A 161 -15.54 5.39 -10.78
N GLY A 162 -16.49 5.84 -11.60
CA GLY A 162 -16.41 7.03 -12.44
C GLY A 162 -16.84 8.32 -11.75
N VAL A 163 -16.34 9.44 -12.28
CA VAL A 163 -16.35 10.78 -11.67
C VAL A 163 -17.72 11.51 -11.61
N ASN A 164 -18.81 10.95 -12.17
CA ASN A 164 -20.05 11.72 -12.42
C ASN A 164 -21.41 11.09 -12.00
N GLU A 165 -21.46 10.06 -11.14
CA GLU A 165 -22.76 9.56 -10.62
C GLU A 165 -23.19 10.19 -9.28
N GLY A 166 -24.49 10.16 -8.95
CA GLY A 166 -25.07 10.78 -7.74
C GLY A 166 -24.49 10.29 -6.40
N ASN A 167 -23.84 9.12 -6.39
CA ASN A 167 -23.15 8.52 -5.24
C ASN A 167 -21.61 8.64 -5.29
N PHE A 168 -21.05 9.36 -6.28
CA PHE A 168 -19.61 9.44 -6.51
C PHE A 168 -18.80 9.87 -5.28
N HIS A 169 -19.29 10.88 -4.55
CA HIS A 169 -18.61 11.37 -3.33
C HIS A 169 -18.60 10.36 -2.20
N ALA A 170 -19.64 9.52 -2.09
CA ALA A 170 -19.70 8.48 -1.08
C ALA A 170 -18.72 7.35 -1.40
N ILE A 171 -18.65 6.91 -2.66
CA ILE A 171 -17.73 5.86 -3.11
C ILE A 171 -16.27 6.31 -2.96
N LEU A 172 -15.95 7.56 -3.32
CA LEU A 172 -14.62 8.12 -3.12
C LEU A 172 -14.22 8.16 -1.63
N VAL A 173 -15.10 8.64 -0.76
CA VAL A 173 -14.82 8.70 0.68
C VAL A 173 -14.65 7.29 1.25
N ILE A 174 -15.46 6.32 0.84
CA ILE A 174 -15.30 4.92 1.25
C ILE A 174 -13.96 4.36 0.79
N ARG A 175 -13.57 4.60 -0.46
CA ARG A 175 -12.26 4.20 -0.99
C ARG A 175 -11.14 4.79 -0.14
N GLU A 176 -11.15 6.11 0.07
CA GLU A 176 -10.14 6.82 0.86
C GLU A 176 -10.05 6.28 2.30
N ILE A 177 -11.19 5.96 2.92
CA ILE A 177 -11.24 5.36 4.27
C ILE A 177 -10.58 3.98 4.28
N ILE A 178 -10.94 3.11 3.33
CA ILE A 178 -10.39 1.76 3.23
C ILE A 178 -8.88 1.82 2.97
N GLU A 179 -8.47 2.67 2.03
CA GLU A 179 -7.08 2.82 1.62
C GLU A 179 -6.22 3.40 2.76
N THR A 180 -6.66 4.51 3.37
CA THR A 180 -6.00 5.11 4.54
C THR A 180 -5.95 4.12 5.71
N GLY A 181 -7.01 3.34 5.93
CA GLY A 181 -7.06 2.32 6.97
C GLY A 181 -5.97 1.25 6.77
N PHE A 182 -5.89 0.68 5.57
CA PHE A 182 -4.85 -0.30 5.24
C PHE A 182 -3.44 0.31 5.21
N GLN A 183 -3.27 1.54 4.69
CA GLN A 183 -1.99 2.24 4.70
C GLN A 183 -1.52 2.52 6.13
N THR A 184 -2.44 2.85 7.05
CA THR A 184 -2.14 3.03 8.48
C THR A 184 -1.81 1.71 9.16
N GLN A 185 -2.56 0.65 8.89
CA GLN A 185 -2.24 -0.69 9.38
C GLN A 185 -0.84 -1.13 8.91
N GLN A 186 -0.48 -0.81 7.67
CA GLN A 186 0.83 -1.11 7.11
C GLN A 186 1.94 -0.28 7.78
N ALA A 187 1.71 1.01 8.07
CA ALA A 187 2.64 1.82 8.88
C ALA A 187 2.82 1.26 10.29
N TYR A 188 1.71 0.86 10.94
CA TYR A 188 1.74 0.24 12.26
C TYR A 188 2.54 -1.07 12.24
N ARG A 189 2.37 -1.91 11.22
CA ARG A 189 3.22 -3.11 11.05
C ARG A 189 4.68 -2.75 10.87
N MET A 190 5.01 -1.76 10.04
CA MET A 190 6.41 -1.32 9.89
C MET A 190 7.00 -0.84 11.22
N SER A 191 6.21 -0.24 12.10
CA SER A 191 6.66 0.18 13.44
C SER A 191 7.12 -0.99 14.33
N TRP A 192 6.57 -2.18 14.12
CA TRP A 192 6.94 -3.43 14.81
C TRP A 192 8.06 -4.22 14.11
N TYR A 193 8.08 -4.22 12.77
CA TYR A 193 8.88 -5.19 12.01
C TYR A 193 10.07 -4.58 11.26
N LEU A 194 10.16 -3.25 11.15
CA LEU A 194 11.17 -2.58 10.34
C LEU A 194 12.13 -1.76 11.22
N PRO A 195 13.31 -2.30 11.58
CA PRO A 195 14.34 -1.59 12.34
C PRO A 195 14.91 -0.36 11.60
N ARG A 196 14.76 -0.32 10.27
CA ARG A 196 15.21 0.79 9.43
C ARG A 196 14.34 2.03 9.65
N TRP A 197 14.72 2.82 10.65
CA TRP A 197 14.00 4.02 11.05
C TRP A 197 13.81 5.03 9.90
N LEU A 198 14.76 5.17 8.99
CA LEU A 198 14.64 6.05 7.81
C LEU A 198 13.51 5.61 6.87
N LEU A 199 13.40 4.30 6.60
CA LEU A 199 12.38 3.76 5.70
C LEU A 199 10.99 3.83 6.34
N ASN A 200 10.90 3.53 7.64
CA ASN A 200 9.67 3.68 8.43
C ASN A 200 9.21 5.16 8.46
N ARG A 201 10.11 6.10 8.74
CA ARG A 201 9.81 7.56 8.73
C ARG A 201 9.40 8.05 7.35
N PHE A 202 10.07 7.59 6.30
CA PHE A 202 9.71 7.96 4.92
C PHE A 202 8.28 7.55 4.58
N TYR A 203 7.91 6.30 4.88
CA TYR A 203 6.56 5.80 4.66
C TYR A 203 5.50 6.58 5.46
N LEU A 204 5.77 6.83 6.75
CA LEU A 204 4.91 7.62 7.62
C LEU A 204 4.70 9.03 7.08
N VAL A 205 5.76 9.72 6.63
CA VAL A 205 5.63 11.04 6.02
C VAL A 205 4.72 11.01 4.80
N LEU A 206 4.82 10.00 3.92
CA LEU A 206 3.92 9.86 2.78
C LEU A 206 2.46 9.67 3.23
N LEU A 207 2.20 8.84 4.24
CA LEU A 207 0.86 8.64 4.82
C LEU A 207 0.27 9.94 5.37
N VAL A 208 1.05 10.68 6.17
CA VAL A 208 0.61 11.97 6.74
C VAL A 208 0.36 13.01 5.65
N LEU A 209 1.22 13.06 4.63
CA LEU A 209 1.01 13.93 3.48
C LEU A 209 -0.25 13.55 2.69
N ASN A 210 -0.57 12.26 2.58
CA ASN A 210 -1.80 11.80 1.93
C ASN A 210 -3.04 12.21 2.73
N CYS A 211 -3.05 11.94 4.04
CA CYS A 211 -4.10 12.38 4.97
C CYS A 211 -4.35 13.90 4.91
N TRP A 212 -3.28 14.68 4.82
CA TRP A 212 -3.36 16.14 4.75
C TRP A 212 -3.51 16.69 3.34
N SER A 213 -3.43 15.84 2.30
CA SER A 213 -3.46 16.26 0.91
C SER A 213 -4.73 17.06 0.65
N SER A 214 -5.88 16.55 1.07
CA SER A 214 -7.18 17.22 0.95
C SER A 214 -7.26 18.57 1.67
N MET A 215 -6.52 18.77 2.76
CA MET A 215 -6.51 20.05 3.51
C MET A 215 -5.58 21.10 2.88
N PHE A 216 -4.35 20.74 2.53
CA PHE A 216 -3.36 21.68 1.97
C PHE A 216 -3.74 22.15 0.57
N VAL A 217 -4.25 21.21 -0.20
CA VAL A 217 -4.60 21.41 -1.60
C VAL A 217 -5.81 22.35 -1.73
N TYR A 218 -6.71 22.38 -0.74
CA TYR A 218 -7.84 23.31 -0.68
C TYR A 218 -7.50 24.69 -0.07
N SER A 219 -6.43 24.82 0.71
CA SER A 219 -6.15 26.04 1.51
C SER A 219 -5.13 27.01 0.89
N LEU A 220 -4.02 26.53 0.28
CA LEU A 220 -2.84 27.39 0.09
C LEU A 220 -2.27 27.46 -1.34
N LEU A 221 -2.19 26.37 -2.11
CA LEU A 221 -1.28 26.31 -3.29
C LEU A 221 -1.92 26.49 -4.68
N PHE A 222 -3.24 26.25 -4.87
CA PHE A 222 -3.86 26.27 -6.21
C PHE A 222 -5.21 26.99 -6.27
N LYS A 223 -5.31 28.21 -5.70
CA LYS A 223 -6.55 29.02 -5.69
C LYS A 223 -7.22 29.26 -7.06
N LYS A 224 -6.54 28.98 -8.18
CA LYS A 224 -7.02 29.31 -9.55
C LYS A 224 -7.34 28.12 -10.47
N ASN A 225 -6.81 26.91 -10.24
CA ASN A 225 -6.95 25.77 -11.17
C ASN A 225 -7.34 24.45 -10.47
N GLU A 226 -8.63 24.13 -10.46
CA GLU A 226 -9.23 22.93 -9.87
C GLU A 226 -8.66 21.62 -10.41
N ALA A 227 -8.39 21.51 -11.71
CA ALA A 227 -7.87 20.27 -12.29
C ALA A 227 -6.45 19.93 -11.80
N ARG A 228 -5.57 20.94 -11.68
CA ARG A 228 -4.20 20.74 -11.15
C ARG A 228 -4.22 20.34 -9.68
N ARG A 229 -5.21 20.85 -8.96
CA ARG A 229 -5.46 20.55 -7.55
C ARG A 229 -5.74 19.05 -7.36
N ARG A 230 -6.73 18.53 -8.09
CA ARG A 230 -7.11 17.10 -8.06
C ARG A 230 -5.98 16.21 -8.55
N PHE A 231 -5.25 16.66 -9.58
CA PHE A 231 -4.09 15.96 -10.09
C PHE A 231 -3.00 15.75 -9.03
N ALA A 232 -2.70 16.78 -8.21
CA ALA A 232 -1.70 16.68 -7.15
C ALA A 232 -2.12 15.68 -6.04
N CYS A 233 -3.39 15.69 -5.61
CA CYS A 233 -3.90 14.69 -4.66
C CYS A 233 -3.77 13.27 -5.21
N LEU A 234 -4.25 13.04 -6.43
CA LEU A 234 -4.16 11.72 -7.09
C LEU A 234 -2.72 11.27 -7.31
N LEU A 235 -1.78 12.20 -7.49
CA LEU A 235 -0.37 11.84 -7.60
C LEU A 235 0.20 11.39 -6.26
N CYS A 236 -0.10 12.09 -5.16
CA CYS A 236 0.33 11.69 -3.82
C CYS A 236 -0.22 10.31 -3.45
N ASP A 237 -1.51 10.12 -3.69
CA ASP A 237 -2.24 8.85 -3.54
C ASP A 237 -1.55 7.72 -4.31
N CYS A 238 -1.31 7.93 -5.62
CA CYS A 238 -0.62 6.97 -6.47
C CYS A 238 0.79 6.61 -5.97
N ILE A 239 1.54 7.59 -5.45
CA ILE A 239 2.89 7.36 -4.92
C ILE A 239 2.80 6.52 -3.64
N LEU A 240 1.89 6.86 -2.73
CA LEU A 240 1.74 6.14 -1.48
C LEU A 240 1.26 4.71 -1.74
N ASP A 241 0.28 4.49 -2.61
CA ASP A 241 -0.15 3.15 -3.03
C ASP A 241 1.00 2.33 -3.62
N LEU A 242 1.83 2.94 -4.48
CA LEU A 242 2.98 2.25 -5.07
C LEU A 242 4.01 1.85 -4.00
N VAL A 243 4.32 2.77 -3.09
CA VAL A 243 5.28 2.51 -2.01
C VAL A 243 4.73 1.46 -1.03
N SER A 244 3.44 1.50 -0.71
CA SER A 244 2.75 0.57 0.18
C SER A 244 2.64 -0.83 -0.40
N CYS A 245 2.33 -0.94 -1.69
CA CYS A 245 2.14 -2.21 -2.38
C CYS A 245 3.46 -2.95 -2.62
N MET A 246 4.50 -2.23 -3.07
CA MET A 246 5.76 -2.86 -3.50
C MET A 246 7.04 -2.10 -3.14
N GLY A 247 6.99 -0.78 -2.95
CA GLY A 247 8.21 0.00 -2.71
C GLY A 247 8.99 -0.46 -1.47
N VAL A 248 8.31 -0.59 -0.33
CA VAL A 248 8.98 -1.04 0.91
C VAL A 248 9.46 -2.50 0.83
N PRO A 249 8.62 -3.49 0.45
CA PRO A 249 9.09 -4.87 0.26
C PRO A 249 10.27 -4.99 -0.69
N LEU A 250 10.27 -4.25 -1.81
CA LEU A 250 11.35 -4.29 -2.79
C LEU A 250 12.66 -3.74 -2.23
N ILE A 251 12.62 -2.63 -1.50
CA ILE A 251 13.81 -2.05 -0.85
C ILE A 251 14.43 -3.05 0.14
N VAL A 252 13.60 -3.78 0.89
CA VAL A 252 14.06 -4.83 1.80
C VAL A 252 14.70 -5.97 1.02
N VAL A 253 14.02 -6.56 0.04
CA VAL A 253 14.55 -7.70 -0.75
C VAL A 253 15.86 -7.34 -1.44
N LEU A 254 15.96 -6.15 -2.05
CA LEU A 254 17.17 -5.69 -2.73
C LEU A 254 18.38 -5.58 -1.80
N SER A 255 18.17 -5.41 -0.49
CA SER A 255 19.28 -5.39 0.47
C SER A 255 19.81 -6.77 0.85
N TYR A 256 19.06 -7.85 0.57
CA TYR A 256 19.48 -9.23 0.84
C TYR A 256 19.82 -10.03 -0.41
N VAL A 257 19.52 -9.52 -1.60
CA VAL A 257 19.73 -10.25 -2.87
C VAL A 257 21.19 -10.65 -3.11
N GLY A 258 22.15 -9.85 -2.63
CA GLY A 258 23.58 -10.15 -2.74
C GLY A 258 24.07 -11.24 -1.79
N GLU A 259 23.26 -11.59 -0.78
CA GLU A 259 23.56 -12.61 0.22
C GLU A 259 22.82 -13.92 -0.04
N TYR A 260 21.91 -13.94 -1.02
CA TYR A 260 21.16 -15.12 -1.42
C TYR A 260 22.04 -16.09 -2.21
N ASN A 261 22.07 -17.34 -1.77
CA ASN A 261 22.81 -18.41 -2.43
C ASN A 261 21.86 -19.25 -3.31
N PRO A 262 22.01 -19.21 -4.65
CA PRO A 262 21.13 -19.95 -5.55
C PRO A 262 21.34 -21.46 -5.49
N ASN A 263 22.51 -21.94 -5.04
CA ASN A 263 22.79 -23.38 -4.96
C ASN A 263 22.03 -24.04 -3.81
N THR A 264 21.93 -23.35 -2.66
CA THR A 264 21.15 -23.80 -1.51
C THR A 264 19.71 -23.35 -1.61
N THR A 265 19.35 -22.48 -2.56
CA THR A 265 18.02 -21.85 -2.69
C THR A 265 17.60 -21.05 -1.45
N GLY A 266 18.55 -20.45 -0.74
CA GLY A 266 18.32 -19.70 0.49
C GLY A 266 19.53 -18.91 0.96
N PHE A 267 19.68 -18.75 2.27
CA PHE A 267 20.85 -18.11 2.88
C PHE A 267 21.73 -19.17 3.54
N ASP A 268 23.05 -18.96 3.50
CA ASP A 268 24.02 -19.92 4.06
C ASP A 268 23.84 -20.10 5.57
N MET A 269 24.08 -21.33 6.06
CA MET A 269 23.92 -21.70 7.48
C MET A 269 24.64 -20.76 8.45
N GLU A 270 25.86 -20.31 8.11
CA GLU A 270 26.64 -19.39 8.93
C GLU A 270 25.89 -18.08 9.26
N ARG A 271 25.05 -17.61 8.33
CA ARG A 271 24.26 -16.39 8.52
C ARG A 271 23.16 -16.59 9.58
N TRP A 272 22.56 -17.77 9.63
CA TRP A 272 21.52 -18.08 10.63
C TRP A 272 22.07 -18.15 12.06
N TYR A 273 23.37 -18.41 12.23
CA TYR A 273 24.03 -18.36 13.54
C TYR A 273 24.42 -16.95 14.01
N ASP A 274 24.44 -15.96 13.09
CA ASP A 274 24.59 -14.54 13.43
C ASP A 274 23.26 -14.01 13.97
N GLU A 275 23.22 -13.74 15.28
CA GLU A 275 22.03 -13.28 16.01
C GLU A 275 21.46 -11.98 15.44
N GLN A 276 22.31 -11.03 15.04
CA GLN A 276 21.86 -9.72 14.58
C GLN A 276 21.28 -9.82 13.17
N TRP A 277 21.99 -10.55 12.31
CA TRP A 277 21.57 -10.75 10.94
C TRP A 277 20.27 -11.55 10.88
N SER A 278 20.21 -12.70 11.59
CA SER A 278 19.03 -13.58 11.61
C SER A 278 17.81 -12.83 12.15
N ALA A 279 17.93 -12.17 13.30
CA ALA A 279 16.85 -11.38 13.88
C ALA A 279 16.37 -10.27 12.92
N ARG A 280 17.29 -9.58 12.24
CA ARG A 280 16.93 -8.53 11.28
C ARG A 280 16.20 -9.10 10.07
N VAL A 281 16.71 -10.18 9.47
CA VAL A 281 16.08 -10.84 8.32
C VAL A 281 14.69 -11.34 8.68
N LEU A 282 14.55 -12.10 9.77
CA LEU A 282 13.26 -12.66 10.18
C LEU A 282 12.23 -11.57 10.49
N ASN A 283 12.66 -10.47 11.10
CA ASN A 283 11.77 -9.35 11.37
C ASN A 283 11.36 -8.60 10.09
N GLU A 284 12.32 -8.24 9.22
CA GLU A 284 12.02 -7.49 7.99
C GLU A 284 11.23 -8.32 6.96
N PHE A 285 11.43 -9.65 6.90
CA PHE A 285 10.69 -10.52 5.99
C PHE A 285 9.21 -10.68 6.38
N GLN A 286 8.80 -10.32 7.60
CA GLN A 286 7.38 -10.17 7.97
C GLN A 286 6.67 -9.04 7.19
N ILE A 287 7.43 -8.10 6.61
CA ILE A 287 6.92 -7.07 5.70
C ILE A 287 6.96 -7.55 4.25
N VAL A 288 7.95 -8.37 3.89
CA VAL A 288 8.10 -8.88 2.52
C VAL A 288 7.05 -9.94 2.23
N LEU A 289 6.99 -10.99 3.04
CA LEU A 289 6.11 -12.13 2.85
C LEU A 289 4.67 -11.79 3.25
N VAL A 290 3.73 -12.50 2.63
CA VAL A 290 2.33 -12.50 3.06
C VAL A 290 2.23 -13.27 4.36
N THR A 291 1.87 -12.57 5.43
CA THR A 291 1.74 -13.16 6.78
C THR A 291 0.30 -13.50 7.16
N SER A 292 -0.68 -12.94 6.44
CA SER A 292 -2.11 -13.16 6.68
C SER A 292 -2.96 -12.85 5.46
N TRP A 293 -4.21 -13.31 5.46
CA TRP A 293 -5.19 -12.95 4.44
C TRP A 293 -5.47 -11.44 4.38
N ALA A 294 -5.48 -10.76 5.52
CA ALA A 294 -5.64 -9.31 5.57
C ALA A 294 -4.47 -8.58 4.88
N ASP A 295 -3.24 -9.08 5.03
CA ASP A 295 -2.05 -8.58 4.32
C ASP A 295 -2.15 -8.80 2.80
N LEU A 296 -2.63 -9.96 2.36
CA LEU A 296 -2.86 -10.20 0.93
C LEU A 296 -3.93 -9.25 0.36
N ILE A 297 -5.02 -9.04 1.11
CA ILE A 297 -6.11 -8.15 0.72
C ILE A 297 -5.62 -6.70 0.63
N SER A 298 -4.87 -6.19 1.61
CA SER A 298 -4.37 -4.82 1.59
C SER A 298 -3.49 -4.56 0.36
N ARG A 299 -2.54 -5.46 0.08
CA ARG A 299 -1.68 -5.38 -1.12
C ARG A 299 -2.48 -5.40 -2.43
N THR A 300 -3.53 -6.20 -2.47
CA THR A 300 -4.45 -6.28 -3.61
C THR A 300 -5.24 -4.98 -3.77
N VAL A 301 -5.74 -4.41 -2.67
CA VAL A 301 -6.44 -3.12 -2.65
C VAL A 301 -5.54 -2.00 -3.16
N PHE A 302 -4.27 -1.92 -2.72
CA PHE A 302 -3.32 -0.93 -3.22
C PHE A 302 -3.03 -1.11 -4.73
N SER A 303 -2.90 -2.35 -5.21
CA SER A 303 -2.74 -2.62 -6.64
C SER A 303 -3.95 -2.15 -7.46
N PHE A 304 -5.18 -2.42 -6.99
CA PHE A 304 -6.38 -1.86 -7.62
C PHE A 304 -6.46 -0.33 -7.52
N GLY A 305 -6.04 0.24 -6.38
CA GLY A 305 -5.91 1.68 -6.14
C GLY A 305 -5.04 2.34 -7.20
N LEU A 306 -3.87 1.75 -7.50
CA LEU A 306 -2.99 2.20 -8.60
C LEU A 306 -3.70 2.21 -9.95
N ILE A 307 -4.45 1.18 -10.32
CA ILE A 307 -5.20 1.16 -11.59
C ILE A 307 -6.24 2.29 -11.59
N SER A 308 -6.91 2.54 -10.45
CA SER A 308 -8.02 3.47 -10.34
C SER A 308 -7.52 4.91 -10.42
N THR A 309 -6.49 5.20 -9.65
CA THR A 309 -5.83 6.51 -9.59
C THR A 309 -5.11 6.82 -10.90
N THR A 310 -4.37 5.88 -11.50
CA THR A 310 -3.73 6.12 -12.80
C THR A 310 -4.74 6.38 -13.91
N SER A 311 -5.90 5.72 -13.92
CA SER A 311 -6.92 6.02 -14.91
C SER A 311 -7.62 7.35 -14.67
N SER A 312 -7.84 7.73 -13.41
CA SER A 312 -8.32 9.07 -13.07
C SER A 312 -7.32 10.16 -13.52
N LEU A 313 -6.01 9.90 -13.37
CA LEU A 313 -4.95 10.76 -13.89
C LEU A 313 -5.00 10.84 -15.43
N LYS A 314 -5.16 9.71 -16.13
CA LYS A 314 -5.30 9.66 -17.61
C LYS A 314 -6.50 10.49 -18.09
N GLU A 315 -7.63 10.46 -17.37
CA GLU A 315 -8.82 11.25 -17.72
C GLU A 315 -8.64 12.76 -17.50
N LEU A 316 -7.82 13.17 -16.51
CA LEU A 316 -7.54 14.57 -16.23
C LEU A 316 -6.53 15.20 -17.21
N LEU A 317 -5.67 14.40 -17.83
CA LEU A 317 -4.61 14.87 -18.72
C LEU A 317 -5.11 15.02 -20.16
N ARG A 318 -5.03 16.24 -20.69
CA ARG A 318 -5.35 16.53 -22.11
C ARG A 318 -4.14 17.13 -22.81
N ARG A 319 -3.88 16.71 -24.04
CA ARG A 319 -2.90 17.39 -24.91
C ARG A 319 -3.49 18.73 -25.33
N ALA A 320 -2.78 19.83 -25.03
CA ALA A 320 -3.20 21.17 -25.43
C ALA A 320 -3.32 21.22 -26.97
N PRO A 321 -4.43 21.77 -27.52
CA PRO A 321 -4.55 21.94 -28.95
C PRO A 321 -3.43 22.86 -29.45
N GLY A 322 -2.61 22.36 -30.38
CA GLY A 322 -1.49 23.11 -30.95
C GLY A 322 -1.98 24.44 -31.51
N GLY A 323 -1.52 25.55 -30.93
CA GLY A 323 -1.77 26.90 -31.39
C GLY A 323 -1.04 27.18 -32.70
N SER A 324 -1.46 26.53 -33.79
CA SER A 324 -1.05 26.87 -35.15
C SER A 324 -2.16 26.55 -36.14
N LYS A 325 -3.35 27.12 -35.93
CA LYS A 325 -4.17 27.50 -37.08
C LYS A 325 -3.74 28.91 -37.47
N ARG A 326 -2.78 28.97 -38.39
CA ARG A 326 -2.60 30.11 -39.30
C ARG A 326 -4.02 30.46 -39.76
N ARG A 327 -4.56 31.61 -39.34
CA ARG A 327 -5.76 32.15 -39.99
C ARG A 327 -5.35 32.39 -41.43
N ILE A 328 -5.69 31.46 -42.31
CA ILE A 328 -5.86 31.79 -43.72
C ILE A 328 -7.08 32.71 -43.69
N ALA A 329 -6.84 34.02 -43.74
CA ALA A 329 -7.88 34.97 -44.02
C ALA A 329 -8.37 34.65 -45.42
N CYS A 330 -9.52 33.98 -45.53
CA CYS A 330 -10.29 34.06 -46.76
C CYS A 330 -10.73 35.52 -46.88
N ALA A 331 -10.17 36.21 -47.87
CA ALA A 331 -10.59 37.53 -48.26
C ALA A 331 -12.10 37.51 -48.50
N ALA A 332 -12.81 38.41 -47.82
CA ALA A 332 -14.23 38.63 -48.05
C ALA A 332 -14.39 39.31 -49.41
N ASP A 333 -14.81 38.55 -50.41
CA ASP A 333 -15.22 39.11 -51.69
C ASP A 333 -16.56 39.82 -51.49
N SER A 334 -16.56 41.12 -51.73
CA SER A 334 -17.65 42.03 -51.42
C SER A 334 -18.65 42.04 -52.57
N ALA A 335 -19.59 41.09 -52.58
CA ALA A 335 -20.72 41.12 -53.51
C ALA A 335 -21.81 42.09 -52.99
N ARG A 336 -21.84 43.30 -53.56
CA ARG A 336 -22.95 44.25 -53.46
C ARG A 336 -24.16 43.70 -54.22
N ILE A 337 -25.34 43.72 -53.61
CA ILE A 337 -26.64 43.63 -54.29
C ILE A 337 -27.46 44.88 -53.91
N PRO A 338 -28.16 45.53 -54.85
CA PRO A 338 -28.68 46.89 -54.69
C PRO A 338 -30.09 46.95 -54.11
N ASP A 339 -30.36 48.03 -53.38
CA ASP A 339 -31.68 48.44 -52.87
C ASP A 339 -32.69 48.72 -53.98
N LYS A 340 -33.95 48.35 -53.74
CA LYS A 340 -35.11 49.09 -54.26
C LYS A 340 -36.32 48.99 -53.30
N PRO A 341 -37.02 50.10 -53.02
CA PRO A 341 -38.11 50.17 -52.04
C PRO A 341 -39.50 50.04 -52.70
N ARG A 342 -40.52 49.69 -51.92
CA ARG A 342 -41.94 50.05 -52.21
C ARG A 342 -42.82 49.95 -50.95
N HIS A 343 -43.48 51.07 -50.66
CA HIS A 343 -44.58 51.24 -49.70
C HIS A 343 -45.89 50.67 -50.26
N SER A 344 -46.79 50.25 -49.36
CA SER A 344 -48.25 50.52 -49.41
C SER A 344 -48.90 50.25 -48.04
N GLU A 345 -49.61 51.26 -47.54
CA GLU A 345 -50.48 51.25 -46.35
C GLU A 345 -51.89 50.72 -46.70
N ALA A 346 -52.63 50.18 -45.72
CA ALA A 346 -53.96 50.68 -45.28
C ALA A 346 -54.77 49.67 -44.41
N ASN A 347 -55.13 50.15 -43.21
CA ASN A 347 -56.42 50.07 -42.47
C ASN A 347 -56.94 48.77 -41.81
N GLY A 348 -57.24 48.88 -40.50
CA GLY A 348 -57.88 47.89 -39.59
C GLY A 348 -59.42 47.79 -39.70
N PRO A 349 -60.21 47.38 -38.66
CA PRO A 349 -59.98 47.61 -37.22
C PRO A 349 -60.35 46.45 -36.23
N THR A 350 -59.92 46.62 -34.96
CA THR A 350 -60.53 46.25 -33.62
C THR A 350 -61.01 44.82 -33.33
N LEU A 351 -61.02 44.27 -32.11
CA LEU A 351 -60.54 44.56 -30.75
C LEU A 351 -60.93 43.31 -29.94
N ASP A 352 -60.03 42.72 -29.14
CA ASP A 352 -60.25 42.28 -27.75
C ASP A 352 -59.17 41.28 -27.31
N GLY A 353 -58.60 41.54 -26.13
CA GLY A 353 -58.02 40.47 -25.31
C GLY A 353 -56.60 40.70 -24.77
N ILE A 354 -56.57 41.25 -23.55
CA ILE A 354 -55.63 40.94 -22.46
C ILE A 354 -54.42 41.88 -22.26
N ILE A 355 -54.67 42.76 -21.30
CA ILE A 355 -53.81 43.65 -20.54
C ILE A 355 -52.82 42.86 -19.65
N GLY A 356 -51.61 43.38 -19.47
CA GLY A 356 -51.00 43.44 -18.13
C GLY A 356 -49.60 42.86 -17.97
N ALA A 357 -48.58 43.62 -18.38
CA ALA A 357 -47.23 43.51 -17.84
C ALA A 357 -47.15 44.22 -16.47
N HIS A 358 -46.69 43.53 -15.43
CA HIS A 358 -45.79 44.01 -14.38
C HIS A 358 -45.65 42.96 -13.27
N GLN A 359 -44.50 42.29 -13.18
CA GLN A 359 -44.10 41.64 -11.94
C GLN A 359 -42.64 41.98 -11.61
N GLN A 360 -42.52 42.69 -10.49
CA GLN A 360 -41.33 43.16 -9.79
C GLN A 360 -40.13 42.20 -9.85
N ASP A 361 -39.00 42.76 -10.27
CA ASP A 361 -37.66 42.27 -9.96
C ASP A 361 -37.50 42.07 -8.45
N LYS A 362 -37.37 40.81 -8.02
CA LYS A 362 -36.76 40.48 -6.73
C LYS A 362 -35.25 40.45 -6.94
N PRO A 363 -34.45 41.17 -6.13
CA PRO A 363 -33.01 41.12 -6.24
C PRO A 363 -32.54 39.70 -5.87
N VAL A 364 -32.06 38.94 -6.85
CA VAL A 364 -31.39 37.67 -6.61
C VAL A 364 -30.14 37.99 -5.79
N LYS A 365 -30.17 37.59 -4.52
CA LYS A 365 -29.04 37.70 -3.59
C LYS A 365 -27.78 37.16 -4.24
N VAL A 366 -26.86 38.09 -4.56
CA VAL A 366 -25.46 37.82 -4.83
C VAL A 366 -24.87 37.23 -3.55
N GLY A 367 -24.74 35.91 -3.55
CA GLY A 367 -24.18 35.12 -2.46
C GLY A 367 -23.72 33.78 -2.99
N ALA A 368 -23.04 33.77 -4.14
CA ALA A 368 -22.45 32.56 -4.71
C ALA A 368 -21.25 32.13 -3.85
N GLY A 369 -21.54 31.28 -2.86
CA GLY A 369 -20.53 30.60 -2.06
C GLY A 369 -19.60 29.75 -2.94
N ARG A 370 -18.33 29.71 -2.53
CA ARG A 370 -17.12 29.18 -3.21
C ARG A 370 -17.14 27.75 -3.78
N TYR A 371 -18.24 27.01 -3.78
CA TYR A 371 -18.26 25.57 -4.09
C TYR A 371 -19.60 25.08 -4.69
N ALA A 372 -20.11 25.75 -5.72
CA ALA A 372 -21.30 25.27 -6.45
C ALA A 372 -21.01 24.10 -7.42
N GLU A 373 -19.74 23.73 -7.62
CA GLU A 373 -19.30 22.84 -8.70
C GLU A 373 -18.92 21.41 -8.29
N THR A 374 -19.15 21.00 -7.04
CA THR A 374 -18.91 19.61 -6.64
C THR A 374 -20.02 18.66 -7.07
N GLY A 375 -21.07 19.10 -7.78
CA GLY A 375 -22.17 18.23 -8.23
C GLY A 375 -23.04 17.68 -7.09
N VAL A 376 -22.74 18.01 -5.83
CA VAL A 376 -23.54 17.62 -4.67
C VAL A 376 -24.68 18.62 -4.50
N GLN A 377 -25.85 18.29 -5.07
CA GLN A 377 -27.04 19.13 -4.97
C GLN A 377 -27.58 19.25 -3.54
N SER A 378 -27.30 18.28 -2.65
CA SER A 378 -27.80 18.28 -1.27
C SER A 378 -26.85 19.00 -0.30
N ARG A 379 -27.43 19.77 0.65
CA ARG A 379 -26.67 20.43 1.73
C ARG A 379 -25.97 19.39 2.64
N GLY A 380 -26.57 18.21 2.81
CA GLY A 380 -26.03 17.11 3.61
C GLY A 380 -24.75 16.48 3.05
N GLY A 381 -24.69 16.20 1.73
CA GLY A 381 -23.49 15.60 1.13
C GLY A 381 -22.27 16.54 1.16
N ARG A 382 -22.50 17.86 1.10
CA ARG A 382 -21.41 18.84 1.29
C ARG A 382 -20.88 18.82 2.71
N ILE A 383 -21.73 18.73 3.72
CA ILE A 383 -21.30 18.65 5.12
C ILE A 383 -20.52 17.36 5.36
N MET A 384 -21.01 16.23 4.84
CA MET A 384 -20.35 14.92 4.97
C MET A 384 -18.93 14.92 4.38
N LEU A 385 -18.75 15.51 3.20
CA LEU A 385 -17.43 15.61 2.56
C LEU A 385 -16.45 16.49 3.37
N HIS A 386 -16.92 17.62 3.91
CA HIS A 386 -16.08 18.47 4.76
C HIS A 386 -15.71 17.75 6.07
N LEU A 387 -16.65 17.01 6.65
CA LEU A 387 -16.40 16.21 7.84
C LEU A 387 -15.36 15.12 7.54
N ALA A 388 -15.47 14.42 6.41
CA ALA A 388 -14.50 13.40 6.00
C ALA A 388 -13.09 13.98 5.86
N HIS A 389 -12.90 15.08 5.12
CA HIS A 389 -11.58 15.71 4.99
C HIS A 389 -11.02 16.20 6.33
N PHE A 390 -11.87 16.75 7.20
CA PHE A 390 -11.45 17.13 8.55
C PHE A 390 -10.99 15.92 9.37
N LEU A 391 -11.72 14.80 9.31
CA LEU A 391 -11.35 13.56 9.97
C LEU A 391 -10.03 12.99 9.45
N PHE A 392 -9.77 13.00 8.15
CA PHE A 392 -8.46 12.62 7.59
C PHE A 392 -7.33 13.54 8.09
N GLY A 393 -7.60 14.85 8.16
CA GLY A 393 -6.70 15.83 8.74
C GLY A 393 -6.30 15.49 10.18
N VAL A 394 -7.30 15.26 11.03
CA VAL A 394 -7.13 14.85 12.43
C VAL A 394 -6.40 13.51 12.52
N TRP A 395 -6.75 12.54 11.68
CA TRP A 395 -6.09 11.24 11.64
C TRP A 395 -4.59 11.37 11.34
N GLY A 396 -4.21 12.21 10.38
CA GLY A 396 -2.80 12.51 10.09
C GLY A 396 -2.06 13.09 11.31
N VAL A 397 -2.71 13.93 12.13
CA VAL A 397 -2.14 14.44 13.39
C VAL A 397 -1.98 13.32 14.42
N VAL A 398 -2.99 12.47 14.58
CA VAL A 398 -2.95 11.33 15.52
C VAL A 398 -1.81 10.37 15.14
N VAL A 399 -1.75 9.95 13.88
CA VAL A 399 -0.72 9.04 13.38
C VAL A 399 0.69 9.63 13.52
N LEU A 400 0.85 10.92 13.22
CA LEU A 400 2.13 11.61 13.42
C LEU A 400 2.51 11.68 14.90
N GLY A 401 1.55 11.99 15.78
CA GLY A 401 1.75 12.03 17.22
C GLY A 401 2.21 10.69 17.79
N LEU A 402 1.52 9.61 17.43
CA LEU A 402 1.88 8.23 17.80
C LEU A 402 3.29 7.84 17.31
N HIS A 403 3.65 8.24 16.09
CA HIS A 403 4.97 7.94 15.55
C HIS A 403 6.07 8.77 16.23
N ILE A 404 5.80 10.03 16.58
CA ILE A 404 6.74 10.87 17.34
C ILE A 404 6.95 10.27 18.73
N GLU A 405 5.87 9.94 19.44
CA GLU A 405 5.92 9.29 20.76
C GLU A 405 6.79 8.03 20.70
N ALA A 406 6.52 7.13 19.75
CA ALA A 406 7.30 5.92 19.57
C ALA A 406 8.78 6.20 19.23
N SER A 407 9.06 7.26 18.46
CA SER A 407 10.42 7.66 18.07
C SER A 407 11.23 8.34 19.19
N LEU A 408 10.58 8.71 20.30
CA LEU A 408 11.25 9.34 21.46
C LEU A 408 11.77 8.31 22.47
N GLN A 409 11.47 7.03 22.29
CA GLN A 409 11.97 5.97 23.16
C GLN A 409 13.50 5.93 23.15
N PRO A 410 14.16 5.76 24.31
CA PRO A 410 15.61 5.73 24.40
C PRO A 410 16.18 4.48 23.75
N GLU A 411 17.38 4.60 23.16
CA GLU A 411 18.14 3.44 22.69
C GLU A 411 18.79 2.72 23.87
N LEU A 412 18.57 1.40 23.97
CA LEU A 412 19.11 0.58 25.04
C LEU A 412 20.24 -0.33 24.54
N PRO A 413 21.38 -0.44 25.25
CA PRO A 413 22.51 -1.26 24.81
C PRO A 413 22.20 -2.76 24.73
N GLN A 414 21.27 -3.24 25.56
CA GLN A 414 20.77 -4.63 25.53
C GLN A 414 19.75 -4.88 24.41
N CYS A 415 19.23 -3.83 23.79
CA CYS A 415 18.23 -3.91 22.73
C CYS A 415 18.92 -3.87 21.36
N THR A 416 19.62 -4.95 21.00
CA THR A 416 20.47 -4.95 19.80
C THR A 416 19.66 -4.79 18.51
N LEU A 417 18.40 -5.25 18.49
CA LEU A 417 17.45 -4.95 17.42
C LEU A 417 16.19 -4.28 18.00
N GLN A 418 16.30 -2.97 18.20
CA GLN A 418 15.21 -2.12 18.70
C GLN A 418 14.21 -1.76 17.59
N VAL A 419 12.93 -1.79 17.94
CA VAL A 419 11.80 -1.35 17.11
C VAL A 419 10.98 -0.30 17.86
N HIS A 420 10.15 0.45 17.13
CA HIS A 420 9.46 1.62 17.68
C HIS A 420 7.95 1.53 17.42
N PRO A 421 7.27 0.55 18.04
CA PRO A 421 5.85 0.35 17.85
C PRO A 421 5.02 1.49 18.44
N TRP A 422 3.90 1.80 17.79
CA TRP A 422 3.00 2.84 18.28
C TRP A 422 2.24 2.39 19.52
N ALA A 423 1.98 3.34 20.42
CA ALA A 423 1.25 3.13 21.67
C ALA A 423 1.91 2.13 22.64
N VAL A 424 3.24 1.95 22.54
CA VAL A 424 4.05 1.21 23.51
C VAL A 424 4.88 2.20 24.31
N THR A 425 4.77 2.13 25.63
CA THR A 425 5.38 3.09 26.57
C THR A 425 6.81 2.74 26.95
N GLN A 426 7.21 1.48 26.81
CA GLN A 426 8.56 1.00 27.05
C GLN A 426 9.29 0.72 25.73
N PRO A 427 10.63 0.74 25.69
CA PRO A 427 11.41 0.32 24.53
C PRO A 427 11.06 -1.12 24.13
N ALA A 428 10.80 -1.35 22.84
CA ALA A 428 10.48 -2.66 22.29
C ALA A 428 11.70 -3.28 21.60
N CYS A 429 12.06 -4.50 21.97
CA CYS A 429 13.29 -5.18 21.60
C CYS A 429 12.98 -6.53 20.97
N TYR A 430 13.14 -6.65 19.65
CA TYR A 430 12.99 -7.95 19.00
C TYR A 430 14.09 -8.92 19.43
N LEU A 431 15.35 -8.43 19.44
CA LEU A 431 16.53 -9.14 19.91
C LEU A 431 17.05 -8.48 21.19
N ALA A 432 16.88 -9.17 22.31
CA ALA A 432 17.41 -8.78 23.61
C ALA A 432 18.73 -9.53 23.87
N VAL A 433 19.81 -8.78 24.10
CA VAL A 433 21.15 -9.31 24.37
C VAL A 433 21.62 -8.83 25.73
N LEU A 434 21.61 -9.73 26.70
CA LEU A 434 22.24 -9.56 28.00
C LEU A 434 23.73 -9.94 27.88
N ASP A 435 24.57 -8.95 27.59
CA ASP A 435 26.02 -9.11 27.54
C ASP A 435 26.64 -8.56 28.82
N CYS A 436 26.94 -9.44 29.78
CA CYS A 436 27.37 -9.03 31.12
C CYS A 436 28.68 -8.22 31.10
N ASN A 437 29.60 -8.54 30.19
CA ASN A 437 30.83 -7.75 30.00
C ASN A 437 30.55 -6.32 29.51
N ARG A 438 29.60 -6.16 28.58
CA ARG A 438 29.26 -4.84 28.02
C ARG A 438 28.44 -4.00 28.99
N LEU A 439 27.60 -4.65 29.78
CA LEU A 439 26.71 -4.02 30.75
C LEU A 439 27.37 -3.79 32.12
N ASP A 440 28.61 -4.24 32.30
CA ASP A 440 29.38 -4.16 33.55
C ASP A 440 28.64 -4.78 34.74
N ILE A 441 28.08 -5.98 34.52
CA ILE A 441 27.36 -6.77 35.53
C ILE A 441 27.93 -8.19 35.59
N THR A 442 27.60 -8.93 36.65
CA THR A 442 28.05 -10.32 36.84
C THR A 442 27.04 -11.37 36.38
N GLY A 443 25.76 -10.99 36.32
CA GLY A 443 24.65 -11.87 35.98
C GLY A 443 23.83 -12.33 37.18
N ARG A 444 24.00 -11.68 38.35
CA ARG A 444 23.17 -11.98 39.54
C ARG A 444 21.71 -11.64 39.30
N ILE A 445 20.82 -12.34 40.00
CA ILE A 445 19.37 -12.25 39.77
C ILE A 445 18.83 -10.81 39.82
N ASP A 446 19.29 -9.99 40.78
CA ASP A 446 18.87 -8.59 40.92
C ASP A 446 19.34 -7.71 39.76
N GLU A 447 20.55 -7.96 39.25
CA GLU A 447 21.13 -7.24 38.10
C GLU A 447 20.36 -7.60 36.82
N VAL A 448 20.05 -8.88 36.62
CA VAL A 448 19.30 -9.37 35.47
C VAL A 448 17.88 -8.84 35.49
N LYS A 449 17.18 -8.91 36.63
CA LYS A 449 15.83 -8.35 36.81
C LYS A 449 15.80 -6.85 36.52
N ALA A 450 16.78 -6.11 37.04
CA ALA A 450 16.88 -4.67 36.77
C ALA A 450 17.02 -4.40 35.26
N LYS A 451 17.90 -5.13 34.56
CA LYS A 451 18.13 -4.94 33.12
C LYS A 451 16.96 -5.35 32.24
N TRP A 452 16.26 -6.43 32.61
CA TRP A 452 15.08 -6.90 31.87
C TRP A 452 13.85 -6.02 32.09
N SER A 453 13.77 -5.27 33.20
CA SER A 453 12.69 -4.31 33.45
C SER A 453 12.77 -3.01 32.65
N GLU A 454 13.91 -2.76 31.97
CA GLU A 454 14.14 -1.54 31.19
C GLU A 454 13.42 -1.54 29.82
N PHE A 455 12.95 -2.70 29.34
CA PHE A 455 12.29 -2.87 28.05
C PHE A 455 11.01 -3.71 28.17
N ASP A 456 10.15 -3.63 27.17
CA ASP A 456 8.90 -4.38 27.10
C ASP A 456 9.16 -5.87 26.84
N SER A 457 8.92 -6.71 27.85
CA SER A 457 9.09 -8.16 27.76
C SER A 457 8.20 -8.81 26.69
N SER A 458 7.04 -8.23 26.40
CA SER A 458 6.13 -8.75 25.37
C SER A 458 6.66 -8.58 23.94
N SER A 459 7.70 -7.77 23.75
CA SER A 459 8.30 -7.51 22.45
C SER A 459 9.44 -8.47 22.07
N VAL A 460 10.00 -9.20 23.04
CA VAL A 460 11.18 -10.06 22.86
C VAL A 460 10.82 -11.33 22.12
N VAL A 461 11.54 -11.56 21.01
CA VAL A 461 11.42 -12.78 20.19
C VAL A 461 12.64 -13.67 20.37
N THR A 462 13.83 -13.09 20.49
CA THR A 462 15.06 -13.84 20.74
C THR A 462 15.82 -13.25 21.92
N LEU A 463 16.19 -14.10 22.87
CA LEU A 463 16.95 -13.73 24.06
C LEU A 463 18.34 -14.35 24.01
N VAL A 464 19.37 -13.51 24.13
CA VAL A 464 20.77 -13.92 24.17
C VAL A 464 21.37 -13.53 25.51
N MET A 465 21.97 -14.49 26.21
CA MET A 465 22.70 -14.28 27.46
C MET A 465 24.16 -14.66 27.24
N ARG A 466 25.09 -13.71 27.35
CA ARG A 466 26.49 -13.98 27.03
C ARG A 466 27.48 -13.28 27.92
N HIS A 467 28.67 -13.89 28.01
CA HIS A 467 29.80 -13.37 28.77
C HIS A 467 29.48 -13.14 30.25
N CYS A 468 28.58 -13.94 30.83
CA CYS A 468 28.17 -13.79 32.23
C CYS A 468 28.97 -14.74 33.12
N PRO A 469 29.78 -14.21 34.07
CA PRO A 469 30.56 -15.02 34.99
C PRO A 469 29.73 -15.92 35.92
N ALA A 470 28.48 -15.54 36.23
CA ALA A 470 27.56 -16.31 37.05
C ALA A 470 26.12 -15.86 36.76
N ILE A 471 25.52 -16.34 35.66
CA ILE A 471 24.13 -15.98 35.31
C ILE A 471 23.14 -16.73 36.20
N GLU A 472 22.25 -15.97 36.83
CA GLU A 472 21.08 -16.43 37.57
C GLU A 472 19.83 -16.01 36.81
N VAL A 473 19.08 -16.97 36.28
CA VAL A 473 17.90 -16.69 35.44
C VAL A 473 16.68 -16.45 36.33
N PRO A 474 16.09 -15.24 36.30
CA PRO A 474 14.92 -14.92 37.11
C PRO A 474 13.61 -15.49 36.55
N ASP A 475 12.62 -15.60 37.43
CA ASP A 475 11.22 -15.95 37.12
C ASP A 475 10.54 -15.01 36.11
N THR A 476 11.00 -13.75 36.02
CA THR A 476 10.54 -12.79 35.01
C THR A 476 10.80 -13.24 33.57
N ILE A 477 11.61 -14.28 33.34
CA ILE A 477 11.72 -14.90 32.02
C ILE A 477 10.36 -15.38 31.49
N GLY A 478 9.45 -15.77 32.38
CA GLY A 478 8.10 -16.21 32.00
C GLY A 478 7.22 -15.12 31.38
N GLU A 479 7.62 -13.85 31.45
CA GLU A 479 6.89 -12.73 30.83
C GLU A 479 7.20 -12.59 29.32
N PHE A 480 8.26 -13.23 28.81
CA PHE A 480 8.64 -13.18 27.40
C PHE A 480 7.76 -14.11 26.54
N HIS A 481 6.46 -13.79 26.42
CA HIS A 481 5.48 -14.68 25.79
C HIS A 481 5.69 -14.94 24.29
N ARG A 482 6.46 -14.08 23.60
CA ARG A 482 6.77 -14.21 22.16
C ARG A 482 8.13 -14.85 21.89
N LEU A 483 8.78 -15.37 22.93
CA LEU A 483 10.12 -15.92 22.84
C LEU A 483 10.13 -17.18 21.97
N THR A 484 10.87 -17.12 20.86
CA THR A 484 11.07 -18.24 19.94
C THR A 484 12.38 -18.97 20.18
N GLY A 485 13.34 -18.35 20.84
CA GLY A 485 14.55 -19.06 21.22
C GLY A 485 15.46 -18.31 22.18
N ILE A 486 16.28 -19.10 22.87
CA ILE A 486 17.29 -18.64 23.81
C ILE A 486 18.66 -19.10 23.32
N LYS A 487 19.64 -18.21 23.40
CA LYS A 487 21.04 -18.55 23.22
C LYS A 487 21.86 -18.12 24.43
N VAL A 488 22.61 -19.07 25.00
CA VAL A 488 23.58 -18.81 26.05
C VAL A 488 24.96 -19.05 25.49
N TYR A 489 25.83 -18.04 25.57
CA TYR A 489 27.17 -18.12 25.01
C TYR A 489 28.26 -17.69 25.98
N ASN A 490 29.27 -18.54 26.18
CA ASN A 490 30.46 -18.22 26.98
C ASN A 490 30.10 -17.69 28.39
N SER A 491 29.29 -18.45 29.12
CA SER A 491 28.74 -18.06 30.42
C SER A 491 28.70 -19.24 31.39
N ILE A 492 28.64 -18.94 32.69
CA ILE A 492 28.41 -19.94 33.74
C ILE A 492 26.99 -19.77 34.27
N ILE A 493 26.12 -20.76 34.08
CA ILE A 493 24.77 -20.79 34.67
C ILE A 493 24.92 -21.19 36.13
N ALA A 494 24.85 -20.20 37.02
CA ALA A 494 24.93 -20.39 38.46
C ALA A 494 23.60 -20.93 39.01
N SER A 495 22.47 -20.36 38.56
CA SER A 495 21.13 -20.81 38.92
C SER A 495 20.14 -20.59 37.76
N TRP A 496 19.28 -21.58 37.54
CA TRP A 496 18.10 -21.46 36.67
C TRP A 496 17.06 -22.43 37.20
N GLU A 497 16.28 -21.92 38.15
CA GLU A 497 15.34 -22.70 38.95
C GLU A 497 14.07 -23.07 38.16
N GLY A 498 13.31 -24.05 38.67
CA GLY A 498 12.03 -24.45 38.07
C GLY A 498 10.94 -23.37 38.13
N SER A 499 11.08 -22.35 38.99
CA SER A 499 10.23 -21.16 38.99
C SER A 499 10.40 -20.31 37.72
N ALA A 500 11.60 -20.36 37.11
CA ALA A 500 11.95 -19.70 35.86
C ALA A 500 11.91 -20.68 34.66
N ALA A 501 11.00 -21.67 34.71
CA ALA A 501 10.93 -22.71 33.71
C ALA A 501 10.48 -22.21 32.33
N ILE A 502 11.17 -22.70 31.29
CA ILE A 502 10.69 -22.59 29.92
C ILE A 502 9.62 -23.66 29.71
N ASN A 503 8.38 -23.22 29.63
CA ASN A 503 7.20 -24.07 29.48
C ASN A 503 6.29 -23.59 28.33
N ASN A 504 5.38 -24.45 27.90
CA ASN A 504 4.45 -24.20 26.81
C ASN A 504 3.40 -23.13 27.16
N SER A 505 3.00 -23.04 28.43
CA SER A 505 2.02 -22.05 28.90
C SER A 505 2.54 -20.61 28.76
N ASN A 506 3.79 -20.36 29.14
CA ASN A 506 4.41 -19.04 29.09
C ASN A 506 5.11 -18.78 27.75
N HIS A 507 5.65 -19.81 27.08
CA HIS A 507 6.43 -19.69 25.85
C HIS A 507 5.89 -20.62 24.74
N PRO A 508 4.66 -20.37 24.24
CA PRO A 508 4.00 -21.25 23.27
C PRO A 508 4.65 -21.28 21.87
N ASP A 509 5.54 -20.34 21.58
CA ASP A 509 6.25 -20.20 20.31
C ASP A 509 7.74 -20.56 20.40
N PHE A 510 8.19 -21.13 21.53
CA PHE A 510 9.58 -21.52 21.76
C PHE A 510 10.00 -22.68 20.86
N LYS A 511 11.12 -22.52 20.14
CA LYS A 511 11.54 -23.37 19.01
C LYS A 511 12.99 -23.84 19.08
N PHE A 512 13.87 -23.05 19.68
CA PHE A 512 15.29 -23.41 19.76
C PHE A 512 15.97 -22.97 21.05
N LEU A 513 16.94 -23.77 21.48
CA LEU A 513 17.79 -23.51 22.63
C LEU A 513 19.25 -23.83 22.29
N PHE A 514 20.11 -22.81 22.30
CA PHE A 514 21.53 -22.98 22.04
C PHE A 514 22.36 -22.68 23.28
N LEU A 515 23.07 -23.67 23.81
CA LEU A 515 24.00 -23.53 24.92
C LEU A 515 25.42 -23.83 24.42
N VAL A 516 26.19 -22.76 24.20
CA VAL A 516 27.51 -22.86 23.56
C VAL A 516 28.59 -22.30 24.49
N ARG A 517 29.60 -23.10 24.83
CA ARG A 517 30.62 -22.75 25.84
C ARG A 517 29.98 -22.37 27.18
N VAL A 518 29.08 -23.22 27.64
CA VAL A 518 28.31 -22.97 28.86
C VAL A 518 28.72 -23.95 29.96
N ASN A 519 28.99 -23.41 31.14
CA ASN A 519 29.25 -24.21 32.34
C ASN A 519 28.01 -24.19 33.24
N MET A 520 27.46 -25.34 33.55
CA MET A 520 26.29 -25.53 34.40
C MET A 520 26.73 -25.97 35.80
N THR A 521 26.12 -25.41 36.83
CA THR A 521 26.33 -25.85 38.22
C THR A 521 26.18 -27.37 38.35
N ASP A 522 27.15 -28.01 38.98
CA ASP A 522 27.26 -29.47 39.17
C ASP A 522 27.31 -30.33 37.89
N GLY A 523 27.34 -29.71 36.71
CA GLY A 523 27.31 -30.42 35.41
C GLY A 523 25.95 -31.07 35.12
N LEU A 524 24.88 -30.50 35.67
CA LEU A 524 23.50 -30.96 35.50
C LEU A 524 22.70 -29.97 34.63
N LEU A 525 21.72 -30.50 33.88
CA LEU A 525 20.79 -29.66 33.15
C LEU A 525 19.95 -28.85 34.16
N PRO A 526 19.90 -27.51 34.05
CA PRO A 526 19.17 -26.69 35.02
C PRO A 526 17.66 -27.01 35.04
N ALA A 527 17.05 -26.93 36.23
CA ALA A 527 15.64 -27.24 36.45
C ALA A 527 14.71 -26.36 35.60
N GLY A 528 15.07 -25.11 35.31
CA GLY A 528 14.27 -24.25 34.44
C GLY A 528 14.25 -24.69 32.96
N LEU A 529 15.14 -25.60 32.54
CA LEU A 529 15.12 -26.23 31.22
C LEU A 529 14.45 -27.61 31.22
N HIS A 530 13.90 -28.03 32.36
CA HIS A 530 13.22 -29.30 32.55
C HIS A 530 11.86 -29.07 33.23
N SER A 531 10.83 -28.90 32.40
CA SER A 531 9.45 -28.67 32.84
C SER A 531 8.53 -29.81 32.41
N ASN A 532 7.57 -30.16 33.26
CA ASN A 532 6.50 -31.08 32.89
C ASN A 532 5.58 -30.51 31.78
N ASP A 533 5.44 -29.18 31.70
CA ASP A 533 4.72 -28.47 30.64
C ASP A 533 5.69 -28.05 29.53
N PHE A 534 6.41 -29.01 28.97
CA PHE A 534 7.51 -28.74 28.04
C PHE A 534 7.03 -28.09 26.72
N PRO A 535 7.77 -27.13 26.11
CA PRO A 535 7.30 -26.42 24.92
C PRO A 535 7.06 -27.34 23.72
N SER A 536 5.82 -27.35 23.22
CA SER A 536 5.38 -28.27 22.16
C SER A 536 5.98 -27.98 20.77
N LYS A 537 6.50 -26.77 20.56
CA LYS A 537 7.12 -26.33 19.30
C LYS A 537 8.65 -26.34 19.35
N LEU A 538 9.25 -26.74 20.48
CA LEU A 538 10.70 -26.88 20.56
C LEU A 538 11.14 -27.97 19.60
N TYR A 539 12.06 -27.63 18.71
CA TYR A 539 12.55 -28.52 17.67
C TYR A 539 14.06 -28.73 17.78
N ASP A 540 14.78 -27.71 18.25
CA ASP A 540 16.23 -27.68 18.21
C ASP A 540 16.86 -27.40 19.57
N ILE A 541 17.73 -28.30 20.03
CA ILE A 541 18.56 -28.09 21.20
C ILE A 541 20.02 -28.37 20.81
N GLU A 542 20.85 -27.34 20.89
CA GLU A 542 22.29 -27.45 20.64
C GLU A 542 23.07 -27.25 21.93
N LEU A 543 23.87 -28.25 22.31
CA LEU A 543 24.73 -28.24 23.48
C LEU A 543 26.18 -28.42 23.03
N CYS A 544 26.92 -27.32 22.89
CA CYS A 544 28.28 -27.34 22.32
C CYS A 544 29.30 -26.85 23.34
N TYR A 545 30.36 -27.64 23.60
CA TYR A 545 31.39 -27.29 24.59
C TYR A 545 30.82 -26.97 25.99
N THR A 546 30.00 -27.88 26.54
CA THR A 546 29.43 -27.74 27.89
C THR A 546 30.09 -28.73 28.87
N ASN A 547 29.84 -28.55 30.17
CA ASN A 547 30.26 -29.51 31.22
C ASN A 547 29.13 -30.48 31.63
N LEU A 548 28.05 -30.57 30.84
CA LEU A 548 26.92 -31.45 31.13
C LEU A 548 27.37 -32.91 31.15
N ARG A 549 27.07 -33.62 32.23
CA ARG A 549 27.53 -35.01 32.44
C ARG A 549 26.51 -36.05 32.02
N GLU A 550 25.24 -35.77 32.26
CA GLU A 550 24.12 -36.66 31.99
C GLU A 550 22.90 -35.87 31.56
N LEU A 551 22.09 -36.48 30.69
CA LEU A 551 20.78 -35.96 30.31
C LEU A 551 19.71 -36.58 31.22
N PRO A 552 18.62 -35.87 31.54
CA PRO A 552 17.50 -36.45 32.28
C PRO A 552 16.96 -37.70 31.58
N ASN A 553 16.70 -38.77 32.35
CA ASN A 553 16.25 -40.06 31.80
C ASN A 553 14.84 -40.01 31.18
N ASP A 554 14.06 -38.98 31.50
CA ASP A 554 12.70 -38.74 31.03
C ASP A 554 12.64 -37.75 29.86
N LEU A 555 13.78 -37.24 29.40
CA LEU A 555 13.85 -36.24 28.34
C LEU A 555 13.21 -36.76 27.04
N ASP A 556 13.37 -38.03 26.68
CA ASP A 556 12.73 -38.64 25.52
C ASP A 556 11.19 -38.65 25.61
N SER A 557 10.66 -38.90 26.81
CA SER A 557 9.22 -38.92 27.07
C SER A 557 8.59 -37.53 27.17
N THR A 558 9.40 -36.51 27.49
CA THR A 558 8.93 -35.13 27.74
C THR A 558 9.19 -34.19 26.55
N CYS A 559 10.26 -34.43 25.78
CA CYS A 559 10.81 -33.52 24.78
C CYS A 559 10.33 -33.82 23.34
N GLY A 560 9.72 -34.99 23.07
CA GLY A 560 9.23 -35.32 21.73
C GLY A 560 10.35 -35.42 20.67
N ALA A 561 10.03 -35.20 19.39
CA ALA A 561 10.99 -35.28 18.28
C ALA A 561 11.88 -34.01 18.21
N VAL A 562 12.79 -33.88 19.17
CA VAL A 562 13.79 -32.80 19.23
C VAL A 562 15.13 -33.30 18.69
N SER A 563 15.77 -32.49 17.84
CA SER A 563 17.14 -32.75 17.42
C SER A 563 18.09 -32.26 18.52
N LEU A 564 18.86 -33.18 19.10
CA LEU A 564 19.88 -32.86 20.11
C LEU A 564 21.27 -33.00 19.49
N TYR A 565 21.99 -31.89 19.39
CA TYR A 565 23.38 -31.88 18.91
C TYR A 565 24.34 -31.66 20.07
N GLY A 566 25.24 -32.62 20.28
CA GLY A 566 26.32 -32.54 21.27
C GLY A 566 27.69 -32.59 20.59
N VAL A 567 28.56 -31.62 20.87
CA VAL A 567 29.97 -31.59 20.42
C VAL A 567 30.91 -31.37 21.58
#